data_AF-A0A3D3PM31-F1
#
_entry.id   AF-A0A3D3PM31-F1
#
_cell.length_a   1.000
_cell.length_b   1.000
_cell.length_c   1.000
_cell.angle_alpha   90.00
_cell.angle_beta   90.00
_cell.angle_gamma   90.00
#
_symmetry.space_group_name_H-M   'P 1'
#
loop_
_entity.id
_entity.type
_entity.pdbx_description
1 polymer ?
#
loop_
_entity_poly.entity_id
_entity_poly.type
_entity_poly.pdbx_seq_one_letter_code
_entity_poly.pdbx_strand_id
1 'polypeptide(L)'
;MNRIYRSIWNDKTGTFAAVSEHARSAGKRTSSCIGATTESGARFALKALAVSVIMTFGATVNAQPTGGMVTAGSATISGAPGSTTINQSSSNVAINWGSFNVGTGETVRFVQPNSSSIALNRVIGPDPSSILGSLNANGKVFLVNPNGILFGRGASVNVGALVASTLNIADGDFMTGSYKFSGTGNGAVVNQGVINAADGGYVALLGARVSNEGTISANRGTVALAAGNALTLDVMDDQLLAVTVDQGAVNALAQNGGLLQADGGQVLMTTQAAGNLLATVVNNTGV
;
A
#
# COMPACT_ATOMS: atom_id res chain seq x y z
N MET A 1 -54.88 44.30 -21.43
CA MET A 1 -54.79 43.63 -22.75
C MET A 1 -54.29 42.21 -22.49
N ASN A 2 -55.20 41.24 -22.40
CA ASN A 2 -54.88 39.87 -21.95
C ASN A 2 -54.20 39.09 -23.07
N ARG A 3 -52.99 38.58 -22.81
CA ARG A 3 -52.26 37.68 -23.71
C ARG A 3 -52.44 36.25 -23.21
N ILE A 4 -53.55 35.62 -23.56
CA ILE A 4 -53.79 34.20 -23.26
C ILE A 4 -53.36 33.39 -24.49
N TYR A 5 -52.32 32.58 -24.32
CA TYR A 5 -51.83 31.64 -25.32
C TYR A 5 -51.50 30.30 -24.67
N ARG A 6 -51.54 29.23 -25.46
CA ARG A 6 -51.20 27.87 -25.02
C ARG A 6 -49.89 27.45 -25.69
N SER A 7 -48.99 26.79 -24.96
CA SER A 7 -47.82 26.15 -25.55
C SER A 7 -48.15 24.71 -25.97
N ILE A 8 -47.85 24.35 -27.22
CA ILE A 8 -47.96 22.98 -27.74
C ILE A 8 -46.58 22.53 -28.25
N TRP A 9 -46.18 21.32 -27.91
CA TRP A 9 -44.95 20.69 -28.39
C TRP A 9 -45.08 20.30 -29.87
N ASN A 10 -44.09 20.66 -30.69
CA ASN A 10 -44.03 20.28 -32.10
C ASN A 10 -42.91 19.26 -32.34
N ASP A 11 -43.29 18.02 -32.64
CA ASP A 11 -42.35 16.91 -32.86
C ASP A 11 -41.45 17.07 -34.09
N LYS A 12 -41.83 17.91 -35.06
CA LYS A 12 -40.99 18.16 -36.25
C LYS A 12 -39.88 19.16 -35.99
N THR A 13 -40.07 20.07 -35.03
CA THR A 13 -39.10 21.13 -34.71
C THR A 13 -38.42 20.94 -33.36
N GLY A 14 -38.92 20.00 -32.52
CA GLY A 14 -38.37 19.72 -31.19
C GLY A 14 -38.52 20.88 -30.21
N THR A 15 -39.52 21.75 -30.40
CA THR A 15 -39.70 22.98 -29.62
C THR A 15 -41.16 23.20 -29.23
N PHE A 16 -41.38 23.95 -28.15
CA PHE A 16 -42.72 24.44 -27.77
C PHE A 16 -43.09 25.67 -28.60
N ALA A 17 -44.21 25.60 -29.31
CA ALA A 17 -44.77 26.71 -30.07
C ALA A 17 -45.95 27.33 -29.32
N ALA A 18 -46.03 28.66 -29.29
CA ALA A 18 -47.18 29.39 -28.78
C ALA A 18 -48.30 29.37 -29.82
N VAL A 19 -49.48 28.92 -29.42
CA VAL A 19 -50.68 28.78 -30.26
C VAL A 19 -51.91 29.35 -29.56
N SER A 20 -52.95 29.65 -30.34
CA SER A 20 -54.23 30.13 -29.81
C SER A 20 -54.85 29.10 -28.88
N GLU A 21 -55.58 29.57 -27.88
CA GLU A 21 -56.22 28.71 -26.86
C GLU A 21 -57.24 27.71 -27.44
N HIS A 22 -57.77 28.00 -28.63
CA HIS A 22 -58.70 27.10 -29.34
C HIS A 22 -57.98 25.98 -30.14
N ALA A 23 -56.65 25.95 -30.16
CA ALA A 23 -55.89 24.91 -30.85
C ALA A 23 -56.00 23.56 -30.13
N ARG A 24 -56.50 22.54 -30.84
CA ARG A 24 -56.57 21.16 -30.35
C ARG A 24 -55.16 20.55 -30.33
N SER A 25 -54.71 20.06 -29.17
CA SER A 25 -53.48 19.26 -29.10
C SER A 25 -53.80 17.80 -29.39
N ALA A 26 -52.92 17.09 -30.09
CA ALA A 26 -53.01 15.63 -30.17
C ALA A 26 -52.89 15.05 -28.75
N GLY A 27 -53.82 14.19 -28.35
CA GLY A 27 -53.84 13.56 -27.02
C GLY A 27 -52.59 12.73 -26.75
N LYS A 28 -52.24 12.58 -25.46
CA LYS A 28 -51.12 11.74 -25.01
C LYS A 28 -51.28 10.32 -25.55
N ARG A 29 -50.27 9.80 -26.26
CA ARG A 29 -50.22 8.39 -26.64
C ARG A 29 -49.82 7.59 -25.40
N THR A 30 -50.78 6.90 -24.81
CA THR A 30 -50.53 5.85 -23.81
C THR A 30 -49.98 4.62 -24.51
N SER A 31 -48.73 4.27 -24.20
CA SER A 31 -48.12 3.01 -24.63
C SER A 31 -48.74 1.87 -23.81
N SER A 32 -49.72 1.16 -24.36
CA SER A 32 -50.23 -0.06 -23.75
C SER A 32 -49.37 -1.26 -24.16
N CYS A 33 -48.81 -1.95 -23.17
CA CYS A 33 -48.29 -3.31 -23.30
C CYS A 33 -49.47 -4.29 -23.24
N ILE A 34 -49.76 -5.02 -24.32
CA ILE A 34 -50.65 -6.18 -24.31
C ILE A 34 -50.01 -7.28 -25.15
N GLY A 35 -49.91 -8.47 -24.54
CA GLY A 35 -49.31 -9.66 -25.12
C GLY A 35 -50.24 -10.44 -26.05
N ALA A 36 -49.57 -11.25 -26.88
CA ALA A 36 -49.98 -12.50 -27.53
C ALA A 36 -51.37 -12.58 -28.22
N THR A 37 -51.36 -12.77 -29.55
CA THR A 37 -51.65 -14.08 -30.20
C THR A 37 -51.64 -13.95 -31.73
N THR A 38 -51.14 -15.01 -32.37
CA THR A 38 -51.44 -15.48 -33.74
C THR A 38 -50.94 -14.72 -34.99
N GLU A 39 -50.12 -15.46 -35.74
CA GLU A 39 -49.98 -15.56 -37.19
C GLU A 39 -49.11 -14.57 -37.99
N SER A 40 -48.09 -15.20 -38.59
CA SER A 40 -47.50 -14.95 -39.92
C SER A 40 -46.79 -13.62 -40.17
N GLY A 41 -45.47 -13.71 -40.35
CA GLY A 41 -44.69 -12.66 -41.00
C GLY A 41 -43.34 -12.42 -40.34
N ALA A 42 -42.30 -13.04 -40.88
CA ALA A 42 -40.92 -12.83 -40.50
C ALA A 42 -40.51 -11.34 -40.55
N ARG A 43 -40.32 -10.72 -39.37
CA ARG A 43 -39.50 -9.51 -39.18
C ARG A 43 -38.82 -9.57 -37.81
N PHE A 44 -37.73 -10.34 -37.74
CA PHE A 44 -36.72 -10.16 -36.70
C PHE A 44 -36.07 -8.79 -36.91
N ALA A 45 -36.52 -7.79 -36.14
CA ALA A 45 -35.94 -6.46 -36.14
C ALA A 45 -35.77 -5.95 -34.70
N LEU A 46 -34.71 -6.44 -34.07
CA LEU A 46 -33.68 -5.58 -33.45
C LEU A 46 -34.18 -4.38 -32.62
N LYS A 47 -34.98 -4.58 -31.56
CA LYS A 47 -35.19 -3.52 -30.53
C LYS A 47 -35.29 -4.06 -29.11
N ALA A 48 -34.33 -4.89 -28.71
CA ALA A 48 -34.14 -5.29 -27.32
C ALA A 48 -32.64 -5.34 -26.93
N LEU A 49 -31.86 -4.36 -27.41
CA LEU A 49 -30.42 -4.30 -27.13
C LEU A 49 -29.96 -2.85 -26.90
N ALA A 50 -30.41 -2.22 -25.80
CA ALA A 50 -29.93 -0.88 -25.44
C ALA A 50 -29.96 -0.55 -23.94
N VAL A 51 -30.04 -1.54 -23.03
CA VAL A 51 -30.06 -1.28 -21.57
C VAL A 51 -29.07 -2.16 -20.77
N SER A 52 -28.15 -2.88 -21.42
CA SER A 52 -27.14 -3.71 -20.70
C SER A 52 -25.71 -3.14 -20.72
N VAL A 53 -25.49 -1.91 -21.17
CA VAL A 53 -24.15 -1.28 -21.23
C VAL A 53 -23.94 -0.33 -20.04
N ILE A 54 -24.11 -0.79 -18.80
CA ILE A 54 -23.79 0.02 -17.60
C ILE A 54 -22.86 -0.70 -16.59
N MET A 55 -22.53 -1.98 -16.73
CA MET A 55 -21.74 -2.68 -15.69
C MET A 55 -20.56 -3.53 -16.19
N THR A 56 -19.66 -2.98 -17.00
CA THR A 56 -18.42 -3.69 -17.36
C THR A 56 -17.15 -2.83 -17.34
N PHE A 57 -17.14 -1.72 -16.59
CA PHE A 57 -15.89 -1.14 -16.12
C PHE A 57 -15.70 -1.52 -14.65
N GLY A 58 -15.39 -2.79 -14.42
CA GLY A 58 -14.74 -3.17 -13.18
C GLY A 58 -13.36 -2.53 -13.20
N ALA A 59 -13.23 -1.33 -12.64
CA ALA A 59 -11.92 -0.83 -12.27
C ALA A 59 -11.37 -1.84 -11.27
N THR A 60 -10.40 -2.64 -11.70
CA THR A 60 -9.60 -3.41 -10.75
C THR A 60 -8.98 -2.38 -9.83
N VAL A 61 -9.48 -2.29 -8.59
CA VAL A 61 -8.80 -1.54 -7.54
C VAL A 61 -7.55 -2.36 -7.22
N ASN A 62 -6.51 -2.10 -7.99
CA ASN A 62 -5.19 -2.63 -7.77
C ASN A 62 -4.67 -2.06 -6.44
N ALA A 63 -4.28 -2.93 -5.52
CA ALA A 63 -3.86 -2.56 -4.16
C ALA A 63 -2.40 -2.09 -4.16
N GLN A 64 -2.12 -1.06 -4.95
CA GLN A 64 -0.79 -0.48 -5.17
C GLN A 64 -0.50 0.68 -4.20
N PRO A 65 0.77 1.11 -4.07
CA PRO A 65 1.11 2.33 -3.35
C PRO A 65 0.45 3.55 -4.02
N THR A 66 -0.13 4.44 -3.22
CA THR A 66 -0.83 5.64 -3.72
C THR A 66 -0.41 6.90 -2.99
N GLY A 67 -0.52 8.05 -3.67
CA GLY A 67 -0.23 9.35 -3.09
C GLY A 67 1.25 9.58 -2.77
N GLY A 68 2.16 8.97 -3.53
CA GLY A 68 3.60 9.12 -3.35
C GLY A 68 4.08 10.55 -3.63
N MET A 69 4.72 11.18 -2.65
CA MET A 69 5.32 12.51 -2.73
C MET A 69 6.75 12.46 -2.18
N VAL A 70 7.72 12.85 -3.02
CA VAL A 70 9.13 12.95 -2.60
C VAL A 70 9.29 14.17 -1.69
N THR A 71 9.79 13.97 -0.48
CA THR A 71 10.02 15.03 0.52
C THR A 71 11.50 15.40 0.68
N ALA A 72 12.40 14.45 0.39
CA ALA A 72 13.85 14.69 0.37
C ALA A 72 14.52 13.82 -0.71
N GLY A 73 15.63 14.30 -1.27
CA GLY A 73 16.30 13.63 -2.38
C GLY A 73 15.51 13.72 -3.69
N SER A 74 15.73 12.77 -4.59
CA SER A 74 15.11 12.76 -5.92
C SER A 74 14.78 11.35 -6.38
N ALA A 75 13.53 11.17 -6.78
CA ALA A 75 13.04 9.97 -7.45
C ALA A 75 11.85 10.32 -8.35
N THR A 76 11.58 9.45 -9.33
CA THR A 76 10.36 9.48 -10.12
C THR A 76 9.55 8.23 -9.83
N ILE A 77 8.23 8.39 -9.69
CA ILE A 77 7.31 7.30 -9.39
C ILE A 77 6.46 7.08 -10.64
N SER A 78 6.50 5.85 -11.16
CA SER A 78 5.74 5.45 -12.35
C SER A 78 4.88 4.24 -12.03
N GLY A 79 3.57 4.35 -12.26
CA GLY A 79 2.60 3.28 -12.01
C GLY A 79 2.05 2.73 -13.32
N ALA A 80 1.95 1.41 -13.41
CA ALA A 80 1.20 0.66 -14.40
C ALA A 80 0.28 -0.32 -13.66
N PRO A 81 -0.81 -0.82 -14.27
CA PRO A 81 -1.64 -1.85 -13.65
C PRO A 81 -0.80 -3.04 -13.19
N GLY A 82 -0.89 -3.40 -11.91
CA GLY A 82 -0.10 -4.46 -11.28
C GLY A 82 1.40 -4.17 -11.07
N SER A 83 1.95 -3.02 -11.49
CA SER A 83 3.38 -2.70 -11.29
C SER A 83 3.64 -1.23 -10.95
N THR A 84 4.42 -0.96 -9.91
CA THR A 84 4.92 0.38 -9.57
C THR A 84 6.44 0.36 -9.63
N THR A 85 7.03 1.28 -10.39
CA THR A 85 8.49 1.46 -10.46
C THR A 85 8.86 2.82 -9.89
N ILE A 86 9.71 2.82 -8.87
CA ILE A 86 10.34 4.00 -8.29
C ILE A 86 11.76 4.08 -8.82
N ASN A 87 12.03 5.04 -9.71
CA ASN A 87 13.39 5.30 -10.21
C ASN A 87 14.01 6.41 -9.35
N GLN A 88 14.86 6.01 -8.42
CA GLN A 88 15.61 6.89 -7.53
C GLN A 88 16.88 7.38 -8.24
N SER A 89 17.16 8.69 -8.12
CA SER A 89 18.33 9.33 -8.75
C SER A 89 19.34 9.89 -7.74
N SER A 90 18.93 10.12 -6.49
CA SER A 90 19.83 10.51 -5.40
C SER A 90 20.25 9.29 -4.57
N SER A 91 21.37 9.36 -3.83
CA SER A 91 21.79 8.26 -2.95
C SER A 91 20.75 7.93 -1.88
N ASN A 92 20.12 8.96 -1.29
CA ASN A 92 19.02 8.81 -0.33
C ASN A 92 17.77 9.55 -0.86
N VAL A 93 16.60 8.93 -0.73
CA VAL A 93 15.31 9.57 -1.03
C VAL A 93 14.31 9.28 0.09
N ALA A 94 13.53 10.28 0.48
CA ALA A 94 12.38 10.12 1.37
C ALA A 94 11.09 10.40 0.59
N ILE A 95 10.14 9.47 0.70
CA ILE A 95 8.87 9.49 -0.01
C ILE A 95 7.75 9.28 1.01
N ASN A 96 6.86 10.26 1.11
CA ASN A 96 5.62 10.11 1.86
C ASN A 96 4.54 9.48 0.97
N TRP A 97 3.76 8.57 1.53
CA TRP A 97 2.71 7.84 0.84
C TRP A 97 1.38 7.99 1.57
N GLY A 98 0.30 8.18 0.82
CA GLY A 98 -1.06 8.09 1.37
C GLY A 98 -1.36 6.66 1.81
N SER A 99 -1.00 5.68 0.98
CA SER A 99 -1.00 4.27 1.33
C SER A 99 0.16 3.56 0.64
N PHE A 100 0.71 2.52 1.28
CA PHE A 100 1.74 1.67 0.68
C PHE A 100 1.32 0.22 0.85
N ASN A 101 0.63 -0.30 -0.17
CA ASN A 101 0.18 -1.69 -0.27
C ASN A 101 0.79 -2.32 -1.54
N VAL A 102 0.92 -3.64 -1.54
CA VAL A 102 1.30 -4.41 -2.73
C VAL A 102 0.39 -5.61 -2.80
N GLY A 103 -0.59 -5.60 -3.70
CA GLY A 103 -1.54 -6.71 -3.86
C GLY A 103 -0.88 -7.99 -4.36
N THR A 104 -1.58 -9.12 -4.23
CA THR A 104 -1.14 -10.40 -4.80
C THR A 104 -1.01 -10.29 -6.32
N GLY A 105 0.12 -10.75 -6.86
CA GLY A 105 0.44 -10.61 -8.29
C GLY A 105 0.92 -9.21 -8.68
N GLU A 106 0.94 -8.25 -7.76
CA GLU A 106 1.47 -6.92 -8.00
C GLU A 106 2.96 -6.83 -7.62
N THR A 107 3.67 -5.89 -8.23
CA THR A 107 5.09 -5.67 -7.97
C THR A 107 5.39 -4.20 -7.71
N VAL A 108 6.15 -3.92 -6.65
CA VAL A 108 6.82 -2.64 -6.46
C VAL A 108 8.31 -2.86 -6.69
N ARG A 109 8.92 -2.03 -7.53
CA ARG A 109 10.34 -2.10 -7.89
C ARG A 109 11.02 -0.78 -7.64
N PHE A 110 12.07 -0.79 -6.82
CA PHE A 110 12.99 0.31 -6.66
C PHE A 110 14.19 0.11 -7.58
N VAL A 111 14.43 1.07 -8.46
CA VAL A 111 15.63 1.19 -9.28
C VAL A 111 16.46 2.31 -8.67
N GLN A 112 17.51 1.93 -7.96
CA GLN A 112 18.34 2.84 -7.18
C GLN A 112 19.74 2.98 -7.78
N PRO A 113 20.47 4.09 -7.54
CA PRO A 113 21.79 4.30 -8.14
C PRO A 113 22.81 3.18 -7.87
N ASN A 114 22.80 2.60 -6.67
CA ASN A 114 23.65 1.49 -6.27
C ASN A 114 23.06 0.72 -5.06
N SER A 115 23.74 -0.33 -4.62
CA SER A 115 23.33 -1.17 -3.47
C SER A 115 23.30 -0.44 -2.13
N SER A 116 24.11 0.61 -1.99
CA SER A 116 24.19 1.43 -0.77
C SER A 116 23.09 2.50 -0.70
N SER A 117 22.38 2.75 -1.80
CA SER A 117 21.33 3.77 -1.89
C SER A 117 20.10 3.37 -1.07
N ILE A 118 19.45 4.36 -0.43
CA ILE A 118 18.35 4.11 0.51
C ILE A 118 17.08 4.86 0.08
N ALA A 119 15.96 4.14 0.01
CA ALA A 119 14.64 4.68 -0.18
C ALA A 119 13.81 4.57 1.11
N LEU A 120 13.55 5.70 1.76
CA LEU A 120 12.62 5.81 2.87
C LEU A 120 11.20 6.01 2.34
N ASN A 121 10.32 5.08 2.68
CA ASN A 121 8.90 5.08 2.36
C ASN A 121 8.11 5.25 3.65
N ARG A 122 7.50 6.42 3.85
CA ARG A 122 6.72 6.73 5.04
C ARG A 122 5.24 6.81 4.70
N VAL A 123 4.43 5.95 5.31
CA VAL A 123 2.97 6.03 5.19
C VAL A 123 2.44 7.07 6.17
N ILE A 124 1.73 8.06 5.65
CA ILE A 124 1.09 9.14 6.42
C ILE A 124 -0.43 8.96 6.53
N GLY A 125 -1.00 8.01 5.77
CA GLY A 125 -2.41 7.67 5.86
C GLY A 125 -2.76 6.85 7.10
N PRO A 126 -4.05 6.57 7.31
CA PRO A 126 -4.54 5.91 8.52
C PRO A 126 -4.43 4.38 8.47
N ASP A 127 -4.18 3.80 7.30
CA ASP A 127 -4.24 2.35 7.10
C ASP A 127 -2.88 1.66 7.27
N PRO A 128 -2.85 0.41 7.78
CA PRO A 128 -1.65 -0.40 7.79
C PRO A 128 -1.21 -0.79 6.37
N SER A 129 0.07 -1.11 6.22
CA SER A 129 0.64 -1.59 4.96
C SER A 129 0.43 -3.09 4.82
N SER A 130 -0.20 -3.51 3.72
CA SER A 130 -0.36 -4.91 3.34
C SER A 130 0.50 -5.23 2.12
N ILE A 131 1.57 -6.00 2.34
CA ILE A 131 2.49 -6.45 1.30
C ILE A 131 2.18 -7.93 1.04
N LEU A 132 1.44 -8.20 -0.02
CA LEU A 132 0.97 -9.53 -0.43
C LEU A 132 1.61 -10.01 -1.74
N GLY A 133 2.22 -9.09 -2.50
CA GLY A 133 2.92 -9.37 -3.75
C GLY A 133 4.45 -9.26 -3.62
N SER A 134 5.08 -8.71 -4.66
CA SER A 134 6.53 -8.65 -4.77
C SER A 134 7.07 -7.25 -4.50
N LEU A 135 8.07 -7.13 -3.63
CA LEU A 135 8.83 -5.89 -3.43
C LEU A 135 10.30 -6.17 -3.79
N ASN A 136 10.80 -5.48 -4.81
CA ASN A 136 12.16 -5.69 -5.31
C ASN A 136 12.97 -4.39 -5.28
N ALA A 137 14.21 -4.45 -4.80
CA ALA A 137 15.13 -3.31 -4.82
C ALA A 137 16.57 -3.78 -5.02
N ASN A 138 17.35 -3.05 -5.81
CA ASN A 138 18.79 -3.31 -5.92
C ASN A 138 19.60 -2.70 -4.77
N GLY A 139 19.02 -1.74 -4.02
CA GLY A 139 19.60 -1.16 -2.81
C GLY A 139 18.68 -1.36 -1.60
N LYS A 140 18.65 -0.39 -0.70
CA LYS A 140 17.99 -0.50 0.60
C LYS A 140 16.62 0.16 0.60
N VAL A 141 15.68 -0.45 1.30
CA VAL A 141 14.31 0.04 1.44
C VAL A 141 13.97 0.16 2.92
N PHE A 142 13.58 1.36 3.35
CA PHE A 142 13.00 1.58 4.67
C PHE A 142 11.50 1.79 4.46
N LEU A 143 10.67 1.00 5.13
CA LEU A 143 9.21 1.12 5.14
C LEU A 143 8.76 1.46 6.55
N VAL A 144 8.17 2.64 6.70
CA VAL A 144 7.67 3.16 7.98
C VAL A 144 6.16 3.33 7.90
N ASN A 145 5.41 2.63 8.75
CA ASN A 145 3.97 2.82 8.88
C ASN A 145 3.55 2.63 10.34
N PRO A 146 3.21 3.72 11.07
CA PRO A 146 2.77 3.66 12.46
C PRO A 146 1.53 2.80 12.72
N ASN A 147 0.70 2.57 11.69
CA ASN A 147 -0.52 1.77 11.80
C ASN A 147 -0.24 0.26 11.74
N GLY A 148 0.92 -0.15 11.24
CA GLY A 148 1.31 -1.55 11.09
C GLY A 148 1.81 -1.91 9.70
N ILE A 149 2.55 -3.01 9.62
CA ILE A 149 3.08 -3.58 8.37
C ILE A 149 2.88 -5.10 8.42
N LEU A 150 2.17 -5.64 7.42
CA LEU A 150 1.98 -7.06 7.20
C LEU A 150 2.68 -7.46 5.91
N PHE A 151 3.66 -8.36 5.98
CA PHE A 151 4.12 -9.14 4.85
C PHE A 151 3.34 -10.45 4.84
N GLY A 152 2.33 -10.54 3.98
CA GLY A 152 1.40 -11.67 3.96
C GLY A 152 1.99 -12.95 3.38
N ARG A 153 1.27 -14.06 3.55
CA ARG A 153 1.63 -15.34 2.93
C ARG A 153 1.71 -15.20 1.41
N GLY A 154 2.79 -15.67 0.82
CA GLY A 154 3.06 -15.55 -0.62
C GLY A 154 3.74 -14.24 -1.03
N ALA A 155 3.92 -13.29 -0.10
CA ALA A 155 4.72 -12.10 -0.37
C ALA A 155 6.20 -12.47 -0.53
N SER A 156 6.87 -11.81 -1.47
CA SER A 156 8.31 -11.96 -1.70
C SER A 156 8.97 -10.59 -1.70
N VAL A 157 9.87 -10.37 -0.75
CA VAL A 157 10.65 -9.15 -0.61
C VAL A 157 12.10 -9.48 -0.90
N ASN A 158 12.67 -8.90 -1.96
CA ASN A 158 14.08 -9.09 -2.34
C ASN A 158 14.75 -7.73 -2.47
N VAL A 159 15.60 -7.39 -1.50
CA VAL A 159 16.21 -6.05 -1.40
C VAL A 159 17.68 -6.16 -1.02
N GLY A 160 18.46 -5.08 -1.17
CA GLY A 160 19.80 -4.99 -0.61
C GLY A 160 19.79 -5.04 0.92
N ALA A 161 18.92 -4.23 1.54
CA ALA A 161 18.60 -4.31 2.96
C ALA A 161 17.18 -3.79 3.21
N LEU A 162 16.55 -4.24 4.30
CA LEU A 162 15.20 -3.85 4.71
C LEU A 162 15.21 -3.27 6.12
N VAL A 163 14.55 -2.13 6.32
CA VAL A 163 14.03 -1.72 7.62
C VAL A 163 12.52 -1.61 7.50
N ALA A 164 11.77 -2.38 8.29
CA ALA A 164 10.32 -2.27 8.39
C ALA A 164 9.96 -1.84 9.80
N SER A 165 9.32 -0.68 9.95
CA SER A 165 9.14 -0.03 11.24
C SER A 165 7.73 0.52 11.44
N THR A 166 7.18 0.33 12.64
CA THR A 166 6.00 1.10 13.10
C THR A 166 6.39 2.37 13.86
N LEU A 167 7.67 2.53 14.16
CA LEU A 167 8.23 3.78 14.67
C LEU A 167 8.59 4.70 13.51
N ASN A 168 8.54 6.01 13.74
CA ASN A 168 8.84 7.03 12.74
C ASN A 168 10.27 7.56 12.88
N ILE A 169 10.84 8.04 11.77
CA ILE A 169 12.14 8.74 11.71
C ILE A 169 11.92 10.10 11.05
N ALA A 170 12.66 11.14 11.45
CA ALA A 170 12.61 12.44 10.78
C ALA A 170 13.43 12.44 9.48
N ASP A 171 13.03 13.23 8.49
CA ASP A 171 13.78 13.33 7.23
C ASP A 171 15.23 13.82 7.45
N GLY A 172 15.45 14.77 8.38
CA GLY A 172 16.79 15.26 8.70
C GLY A 172 17.70 14.18 9.29
N ASP A 173 17.16 13.39 10.22
CA ASP A 173 17.86 12.25 10.84
C ASP A 173 18.20 11.19 9.78
N PHE A 174 17.24 10.83 8.94
CA PHE A 174 17.45 9.92 7.82
C PHE A 174 18.53 10.42 6.85
N MET A 175 18.45 11.68 6.41
CA MET A 175 19.37 12.24 5.42
C MET A 175 20.80 12.40 5.95
N THR A 176 20.98 12.51 7.27
CA THR A 176 22.29 12.59 7.93
C THR A 176 22.83 11.22 8.35
N GLY A 177 22.08 10.14 8.13
CA GLY A 177 22.46 8.78 8.54
C GLY A 177 22.30 8.51 10.04
N SER A 178 21.62 9.40 10.78
CA SER A 178 21.30 9.17 12.19
C SER A 178 19.98 8.42 12.29
N TYR A 179 20.02 7.09 12.27
CA TYR A 179 18.80 6.28 12.20
C TYR A 179 18.10 6.11 13.56
N LYS A 180 17.48 7.19 14.02
CA LYS A 180 16.70 7.25 15.27
C LYS A 180 15.21 7.14 14.96
N PHE A 181 14.61 6.06 15.44
CA PHE A 181 13.20 5.79 15.28
C PHE A 181 12.47 5.99 16.60
N SER A 182 11.31 6.63 16.57
CA SER A 182 10.46 6.79 17.75
C SER A 182 8.97 6.82 17.40
N GLY A 183 8.14 6.39 18.34
CA GLY A 183 6.70 6.34 18.16
C GLY A 183 6.02 5.57 19.29
N THR A 184 4.74 5.88 19.51
CA THR A 184 3.91 5.24 20.54
C THR A 184 2.68 4.55 19.93
N GLY A 185 2.70 4.34 18.62
CA GLY A 185 1.63 3.65 17.89
C GLY A 185 1.51 2.18 18.31
N ASN A 186 0.29 1.64 18.21
CA ASN A 186 0.00 0.24 18.53
C ASN A 186 0.18 -0.70 17.33
N GLY A 187 0.63 -0.20 16.18
CA GLY A 187 0.91 -1.01 15.01
C GLY A 187 1.91 -2.13 15.31
N ALA A 188 1.80 -3.22 14.57
CA ALA A 188 2.73 -4.34 14.62
C ALA A 188 3.41 -4.53 13.27
N VAL A 189 4.64 -5.05 13.29
CA VAL A 189 5.31 -5.59 12.10
C VAL A 189 5.18 -7.10 12.13
N VAL A 190 4.50 -7.67 11.15
CA VAL A 190 4.28 -9.12 11.05
C VAL A 190 4.78 -9.63 9.70
N ASN A 191 5.72 -10.57 9.72
CA ASN A 191 6.16 -11.28 8.53
C ASN A 191 5.57 -12.70 8.48
N GLN A 192 4.79 -12.99 7.45
CA GLN A 192 4.28 -14.33 7.10
C GLN A 192 4.76 -14.77 5.70
N GLY A 193 5.55 -13.92 5.03
CA GLY A 193 6.08 -14.14 3.70
C GLY A 193 7.56 -14.52 3.71
N VAL A 194 8.24 -14.22 2.61
CA VAL A 194 9.68 -14.43 2.46
C VAL A 194 10.37 -13.08 2.26
N ILE A 195 11.32 -12.77 3.15
CA ILE A 195 12.15 -11.57 3.08
C ILE A 195 13.61 -11.98 2.88
N ASN A 196 14.20 -11.55 1.78
CA ASN A 196 15.59 -11.80 1.43
C ASN A 196 16.33 -10.45 1.32
N ALA A 197 17.36 -10.29 2.14
CA ALA A 197 18.39 -9.28 1.93
C ALA A 197 19.51 -9.86 1.04
N ALA A 198 20.21 -8.99 0.32
CA ALA A 198 21.42 -9.37 -0.42
C ALA A 198 22.52 -9.83 0.54
N ASP A 199 23.52 -10.55 0.01
CA ASP A 199 24.70 -10.96 0.77
C ASP A 199 25.39 -9.74 1.42
N GLY A 200 25.64 -9.80 2.73
CA GLY A 200 26.19 -8.69 3.51
C GLY A 200 25.17 -7.62 3.92
N GLY A 201 23.92 -7.73 3.46
CA GLY A 201 22.82 -6.83 3.80
C GLY A 201 22.22 -7.09 5.18
N TYR A 202 21.08 -6.46 5.48
CA TYR A 202 20.39 -6.69 6.74
C TYR A 202 18.88 -6.58 6.61
N VAL A 203 18.17 -7.18 7.57
CA VAL A 203 16.72 -7.02 7.76
C VAL A 203 16.48 -6.61 9.20
N ALA A 204 15.86 -5.45 9.42
CA ALA A 204 15.48 -4.97 10.74
C ALA A 204 13.95 -4.76 10.82
N LEU A 205 13.29 -5.50 11.72
CA LEU A 205 11.88 -5.30 12.05
C LEU A 205 11.79 -4.54 13.37
N LEU A 206 11.15 -3.37 13.35
CA LEU A 206 11.14 -2.41 14.46
C LEU A 206 9.71 -2.03 14.85
N GLY A 207 9.41 -1.96 16.15
CA GLY A 207 8.09 -1.49 16.60
C GLY A 207 7.82 -1.79 18.06
N ALA A 208 6.60 -1.56 18.53
CA ALA A 208 6.20 -2.03 19.86
C ALA A 208 6.01 -3.56 19.88
N ARG A 209 5.55 -4.12 18.75
CA ARG A 209 5.33 -5.55 18.56
C ARG A 209 5.86 -5.98 17.19
N VAL A 210 6.75 -6.96 17.18
CA VAL A 210 7.32 -7.54 15.96
C VAL A 210 7.19 -9.05 16.00
N SER A 211 6.75 -9.66 14.90
CA SER A 211 6.56 -11.11 14.77
C SER A 211 7.06 -11.60 13.43
N ASN A 212 7.86 -12.66 13.45
CA ASN A 212 8.21 -13.44 12.27
C ASN A 212 7.53 -14.81 12.33
N GLU A 213 6.66 -15.09 11.39
CA GLU A 213 6.00 -16.39 11.15
C GLU A 213 6.39 -16.99 9.78
N GLY A 214 7.14 -16.22 8.97
CA GLY A 214 7.66 -16.62 7.66
C GLY A 214 9.17 -16.83 7.68
N THR A 215 9.82 -16.50 6.56
CA THR A 215 11.29 -16.62 6.43
C THR A 215 11.92 -15.25 6.29
N ILE A 216 13.00 -15.02 7.02
CA ILE A 216 13.89 -13.88 6.85
C ILE A 216 15.30 -14.41 6.63
N SER A 217 15.94 -14.00 5.53
CA SER A 217 17.31 -14.38 5.18
C SER A 217 18.19 -13.17 4.92
N ALA A 218 19.36 -13.13 5.54
CA ALA A 218 20.42 -12.14 5.31
C ALA A 218 21.80 -12.80 5.42
N ASN A 219 22.23 -13.48 4.34
CA ASN A 219 23.50 -14.19 4.30
C ASN A 219 24.68 -13.24 4.54
N ARG A 220 25.63 -13.62 5.40
CA ARG A 220 26.78 -12.78 5.81
C ARG A 220 26.37 -11.41 6.35
N GLY A 221 25.12 -11.28 6.78
CA GLY A 221 24.46 -10.04 7.13
C GLY A 221 23.85 -10.10 8.53
N THR A 222 22.89 -9.21 8.80
CA THR A 222 22.23 -9.14 10.11
C THR A 222 20.72 -9.25 9.97
N VAL A 223 20.10 -10.12 10.76
CA VAL A 223 18.64 -10.10 10.99
C VAL A 223 18.37 -9.58 12.39
N ALA A 224 17.59 -8.51 12.53
CA ALA A 224 17.28 -7.88 13.79
C ALA A 224 15.77 -7.73 14.01
N LEU A 225 15.26 -8.23 15.14
CA LEU A 225 13.89 -8.00 15.60
C LEU A 225 13.98 -7.19 16.89
N ALA A 226 13.53 -5.93 16.87
CA ALA A 226 13.64 -5.02 18.00
C ALA A 226 12.29 -4.43 18.42
N ALA A 227 11.95 -4.60 19.71
CA ALA A 227 10.72 -4.07 20.27
C ALA A 227 10.93 -2.94 21.29
N GLY A 228 10.36 -1.76 21.01
CA GLY A 228 10.45 -0.56 21.83
C GLY A 228 9.65 0.61 21.26
N ASN A 229 9.57 1.72 22.01
CA ASN A 229 8.96 2.98 21.57
C ASN A 229 10.00 3.97 21.00
N ALA A 230 11.28 3.77 21.30
CA ALA A 230 12.39 4.47 20.65
C ALA A 230 13.55 3.51 20.45
N LEU A 231 14.09 3.48 19.24
CA LEU A 231 15.12 2.56 18.78
C LEU A 231 16.14 3.31 17.92
N THR A 232 17.43 3.01 18.09
CA THR A 232 18.50 3.55 17.26
C THR A 232 19.19 2.41 16.51
N LEU A 233 19.34 2.55 15.19
CA LEU A 233 20.15 1.63 14.37
C LEU A 233 21.53 2.23 14.17
N ASP A 234 22.57 1.46 14.50
CA ASP A 234 23.95 1.78 14.15
C ASP A 234 24.34 1.03 12.87
N VAL A 235 24.52 1.79 11.79
CA VAL A 235 24.81 1.26 10.47
C VAL A 235 26.12 1.87 9.98
N MET A 236 27.09 1.00 9.67
CA MET A 236 28.41 1.37 9.16
C MET A 236 28.73 0.51 7.94
N ASP A 237 29.27 1.11 6.88
CA ASP A 237 29.70 0.42 5.66
C ASP A 237 28.66 -0.58 5.12
N ASP A 238 27.42 -0.13 5.09
CA ASP A 238 26.24 -0.87 4.67
C ASP A 238 25.75 -2.01 5.57
N GLN A 239 26.42 -2.28 6.69
CA GLN A 239 26.09 -3.33 7.65
C GLN A 239 25.40 -2.77 8.90
N LEU A 240 24.45 -3.53 9.45
CA LEU A 240 23.84 -3.23 10.74
C LEU A 240 24.71 -3.81 11.86
N LEU A 241 25.34 -2.91 12.63
CA LEU A 241 26.24 -3.28 13.72
C LEU A 241 25.47 -3.49 15.03
N ALA A 242 24.54 -2.59 15.34
CA ALA A 242 23.81 -2.62 16.59
C ALA A 242 22.39 -2.06 16.46
N VAL A 243 21.51 -2.56 17.33
CA VAL A 243 20.19 -1.99 17.57
C VAL A 243 20.05 -1.68 19.06
N THR A 244 19.90 -0.41 19.38
CA THR A 244 19.75 0.07 20.76
C THR A 244 18.29 0.38 21.02
N VAL A 245 17.79 -0.07 22.18
CA VAL A 245 16.46 0.32 22.67
C VAL A 245 16.61 1.51 23.60
N ASP A 246 16.24 2.69 23.11
CA ASP A 246 16.35 3.95 23.87
C ASP A 246 15.16 4.14 24.81
N GLN A 247 13.99 3.65 24.42
CA GLN A 247 12.78 3.69 25.23
C GLN A 247 11.96 2.42 25.02
N GLY A 248 11.63 1.75 26.14
CA GLY A 248 10.77 0.58 26.10
C GLY A 248 9.31 0.86 25.75
N ALA A 249 8.61 -0.16 25.26
CA ALA A 249 7.18 -0.11 24.93
C ALA A 249 6.32 -0.85 25.97
N VAL A 250 5.05 -0.48 26.09
CA VAL A 250 4.10 -1.24 26.93
C VAL A 250 3.80 -2.58 26.24
N ASN A 251 4.07 -3.70 26.92
CA ASN A 251 3.97 -5.05 26.36
C ASN A 251 4.83 -5.23 25.10
N ALA A 252 6.09 -4.79 25.17
CA ALA A 252 7.07 -4.98 24.11
C ALA A 252 7.21 -6.48 23.78
N LEU A 253 7.03 -6.81 22.49
CA LEU A 253 7.05 -8.19 22.01
C LEU A 253 7.95 -8.30 20.78
N ALA A 254 8.95 -9.18 20.85
CA ALA A 254 9.65 -9.68 19.68
C ALA A 254 9.51 -11.20 19.62
N GLN A 255 8.88 -11.68 18.56
CA GLN A 255 8.58 -13.08 18.39
C GLN A 255 9.14 -13.62 17.06
N ASN A 256 9.71 -14.81 17.12
CA ASN A 256 10.03 -15.63 15.96
C ASN A 256 9.37 -17.01 16.12
N GLY A 257 8.44 -17.32 15.24
CA GLY A 257 7.88 -18.66 15.03
C GLY A 257 8.21 -19.24 13.65
N GLY A 258 8.92 -18.50 12.79
CA GLY A 258 9.35 -18.92 11.47
C GLY A 258 10.85 -19.24 11.40
N LEU A 259 11.50 -18.88 10.30
CA LEU A 259 12.94 -19.04 10.10
C LEU A 259 13.65 -17.68 10.06
N LEU A 260 14.70 -17.53 10.87
CA LEU A 260 15.66 -16.43 10.78
C LEU A 260 17.02 -16.99 10.37
N GLN A 261 17.46 -16.70 9.15
CA GLN A 261 18.70 -17.20 8.57
C GLN A 261 19.68 -16.05 8.32
N ALA A 262 20.90 -16.18 8.86
CA ALA A 262 21.99 -15.24 8.62
C ALA A 262 23.31 -16.00 8.52
N ASP A 263 23.47 -16.82 7.48
CA ASP A 263 24.62 -17.72 7.35
C ASP A 263 25.93 -16.94 7.25
N GLY A 264 26.82 -17.13 8.23
CA GLY A 264 28.06 -16.35 8.34
C GLY A 264 27.85 -14.88 8.78
N GLY A 265 26.67 -14.58 9.32
CA GLY A 265 26.26 -13.27 9.86
C GLY A 265 25.72 -13.40 11.30
N GLN A 266 24.78 -12.52 11.70
CA GLN A 266 24.15 -12.59 13.02
C GLN A 266 22.62 -12.47 13.00
N VAL A 267 21.98 -13.09 13.99
CA VAL A 267 20.58 -12.87 14.34
C VAL A 267 20.50 -12.20 15.71
N LEU A 268 19.79 -11.09 15.81
CA LEU A 268 19.58 -10.31 17.03
C LEU A 268 18.08 -10.20 17.32
N MET A 269 17.66 -10.57 18.53
CA MET A 269 16.32 -10.31 19.03
C MET A 269 16.41 -9.52 20.35
N THR A 270 15.86 -8.32 20.37
CA THR A 270 15.93 -7.43 21.55
C THR A 270 14.60 -6.76 21.82
N THR A 271 14.26 -6.59 23.09
CA THR A 271 12.99 -5.98 23.54
C THR A 271 13.22 -5.24 24.84
N GLN A 272 12.55 -4.10 25.03
CA GLN A 272 12.50 -3.45 26.35
C GLN A 272 11.07 -3.02 26.67
N ALA A 273 10.56 -3.40 27.84
CA ALA A 273 9.26 -2.93 28.32
C ALA A 273 9.35 -1.55 29.01
N ALA A 274 8.26 -0.79 28.95
CA ALA A 274 8.12 0.47 29.69
C ALA A 274 7.84 0.19 31.19
N GLY A 275 8.88 0.03 32.00
CA GLY A 275 8.78 -0.07 33.47
C GLY A 275 8.94 -1.49 34.05
N ASN A 276 9.18 -1.56 35.37
CA ASN A 276 9.62 -2.78 36.07
C ASN A 276 8.53 -3.86 36.32
N LEU A 277 7.27 -3.59 35.93
CA LEU A 277 6.11 -4.44 36.27
C LEU A 277 5.42 -5.08 35.05
N LEU A 278 5.94 -4.87 33.83
CA LEU A 278 5.32 -5.33 32.59
C LEU A 278 6.14 -6.43 31.93
N ALA A 279 5.45 -7.35 31.26
CA ALA A 279 6.09 -8.47 30.57
C ALA A 279 6.85 -7.97 29.34
N THR A 280 8.17 -8.15 29.37
CA THR A 280 9.02 -8.14 28.18
C THR A 280 9.03 -9.57 27.64
N VAL A 281 8.65 -9.77 26.38
CA VAL A 281 8.60 -11.11 25.79
C VAL A 281 9.47 -11.15 24.55
N VAL A 282 10.60 -11.85 24.67
CA VAL A 282 11.31 -12.43 23.53
C VAL A 282 10.84 -13.88 23.44
N ASN A 283 10.24 -14.27 22.32
CA ASN A 283 9.79 -15.64 22.11
C ASN A 283 10.34 -16.20 20.81
N ASN A 284 11.17 -17.23 20.88
CA ASN A 284 11.69 -17.94 19.73
C ASN A 284 11.20 -19.40 19.75
N THR A 285 10.14 -19.67 19.00
CA THR A 285 9.65 -21.04 18.74
C THR A 285 10.08 -21.57 17.36
N GLY A 286 10.69 -20.70 16.55
CA GLY A 286 11.21 -21.01 15.22
C GLY A 286 12.66 -21.50 15.21
N VAL A 287 13.25 -21.51 14.01
CA VAL A 287 14.66 -21.82 13.74
C VAL A 287 15.45 -20.54 13.51
#